data_AF-A3SR11-F1
#
_entry.id   AF-A3SR11-F1
#
_cell.length_a   1.000
_cell.length_b   1.000
_cell.length_c   1.000
_cell.angle_alpha   90.00
_cell.angle_beta   90.00
_cell.angle_gamma   90.00
#
_symmetry.space_group_name_H-M   'P 1'
#
loop_
_entity.id
_entity.type
_entity.pdbx_description
1 polymer ?
#
loop_
_entity_poly.entity_id
_entity_poly.type
_entity_poly.pdbx_seq_one_letter_code
_entity_poly.pdbx_strand_id
1 'polypeptide(L)'
;MAAAALTGAAMPAAAQESTNQVAANTAWSVFEDKNPKECWAVSAPTETVNTRDGRVVAVRRGSILLMTFFRPDAGVAGQVAFTGGYPFAGGSTVEIDVDGTSFDLFTEGEWAWPASKADDAKIIAAMKAGSNATLTARSSRGTQTKDTFSLSGYTAAMGEAEKRCK
;
A
#
# COMPACT_ATOMS: atom_id res chain seq x y z
N MET A 1 23.00 39.17 40.65
CA MET A 1 23.27 38.10 39.67
C MET A 1 21.93 37.62 39.15
N ALA A 2 21.52 38.07 37.96
CA ALA A 2 20.23 37.72 37.37
C ALA A 2 20.42 36.55 36.40
N ALA A 3 19.77 35.43 36.68
CA ALA A 3 19.75 34.25 35.83
C ALA A 3 18.70 34.45 34.73
N ALA A 4 19.14 34.49 33.46
CA ALA A 4 18.26 34.52 32.31
C ALA A 4 17.88 33.08 31.94
N ALA A 5 16.59 32.75 32.06
CA ALA A 5 16.03 31.48 31.61
C ALA A 5 15.85 31.51 30.08
N LEU A 6 16.49 30.58 29.37
CA LEU A 6 16.25 30.34 27.94
C LEU A 6 14.97 29.50 27.77
N THR A 7 13.89 30.14 27.34
CA THR A 7 12.68 29.47 26.87
C THR A 7 12.91 28.95 25.45
N GLY A 8 13.09 27.63 25.29
CA GLY A 8 13.13 26.97 23.99
C GLY A 8 11.74 26.95 23.35
N ALA A 9 11.58 27.61 22.20
CA ALA A 9 10.36 27.53 21.41
C ALA A 9 10.24 26.14 20.76
N ALA A 10 9.20 25.39 21.12
CA ALA A 10 8.82 24.19 20.41
C ALA A 10 8.27 24.59 19.03
N MET A 11 9.02 24.31 17.96
CA MET A 11 8.48 24.44 16.61
C MET A 11 7.46 23.32 16.36
N PRO A 12 6.28 23.63 15.79
CA PRO A 12 5.34 22.59 15.39
C PRO A 12 5.96 21.79 14.24
N ALA A 13 5.97 20.47 14.36
CA ALA A 13 6.28 19.57 13.26
C ALA A 13 5.15 19.69 12.21
N ALA A 14 5.41 20.37 11.10
CA ALA A 14 4.51 20.34 9.96
C ALA A 14 4.58 18.94 9.33
N ALA A 15 3.45 18.22 9.31
CA ALA A 15 3.31 17.03 8.48
C ALA A 15 3.53 17.45 7.02
N GLN A 16 4.48 16.81 6.32
CA GLN A 16 4.74 17.10 4.92
C GLN A 16 3.56 16.56 4.09
N GLU A 17 2.59 17.41 3.80
CA GLU A 17 1.52 17.10 2.84
C GLU A 17 2.15 16.88 1.46
N SER A 18 1.83 15.74 0.84
CA SER A 18 2.31 15.45 -0.50
C SER A 18 1.56 16.31 -1.50
N THR A 19 2.29 17.10 -2.29
CA THR A 19 1.68 18.06 -3.26
C THR A 19 0.86 17.41 -4.37
N ASN A 20 1.01 16.10 -4.56
CA ASN A 20 0.30 15.31 -5.58
C ASN A 20 -0.84 14.45 -5.03
N GLN A 21 -1.20 14.57 -3.73
CA GLN A 21 -2.42 13.96 -3.21
C GLN A 21 -3.64 14.77 -3.67
N VAL A 22 -4.57 14.11 -4.35
CA VAL A 22 -5.73 14.77 -4.98
C VAL A 22 -7.07 14.41 -4.35
N ALA A 23 -7.12 13.33 -3.55
CA ALA A 23 -8.28 12.99 -2.73
C ALA A 23 -7.90 12.10 -1.53
N ALA A 24 -8.77 12.06 -0.53
CA ALA A 24 -8.76 11.08 0.56
C ALA A 24 -10.19 10.53 0.76
N ASN A 25 -10.35 9.22 0.66
CA ASN A 25 -11.60 8.47 0.75
C ASN A 25 -11.49 7.43 1.87
N THR A 26 -11.65 7.89 3.12
CA THR A 26 -11.49 7.06 4.33
C THR A 26 -10.08 6.47 4.46
N ALA A 27 -9.89 5.16 4.28
CA ALA A 27 -8.59 4.50 4.38
C ALA A 27 -7.71 4.66 3.13
N TRP A 28 -8.24 5.22 2.03
CA TRP A 28 -7.56 5.30 0.74
C TRP A 28 -7.32 6.74 0.31
N SER A 29 -6.15 7.01 -0.23
CA SER A 29 -5.79 8.30 -0.84
C SER A 29 -5.62 8.13 -2.34
N VAL A 30 -5.92 9.18 -3.10
CA VAL A 30 -5.70 9.22 -4.54
C VAL A 30 -4.60 10.21 -4.85
N PHE A 31 -3.72 9.82 -5.76
CA PHE A 31 -2.62 10.63 -6.24
C PHE A 31 -2.63 10.69 -7.76
N GLU A 32 -2.05 11.76 -8.30
CA GLU A 32 -1.96 12.00 -9.73
C GLU A 32 -0.61 12.65 -10.06
N ASP A 33 0.15 12.01 -10.93
CA ASP A 33 1.32 12.57 -11.58
C ASP A 33 1.00 12.85 -13.06
N LYS A 34 1.59 13.94 -13.58
CA LYS A 34 1.25 14.47 -14.93
C LYS A 34 2.24 14.06 -16.02
N ASN A 35 3.46 13.64 -15.67
CA ASN A 35 4.51 13.31 -16.64
C ASN A 35 5.49 12.26 -16.05
N PRO A 36 5.39 10.97 -16.47
CA PRO A 36 4.32 10.40 -17.29
C PRO A 36 2.96 10.49 -16.57
N LYS A 37 1.85 10.43 -17.32
CA LYS A 37 0.52 10.48 -16.72
C LYS A 37 0.27 9.18 -15.93
N GLU A 38 0.11 9.30 -14.62
CA GLU A 38 -0.15 8.19 -13.72
C GLU A 38 -1.12 8.63 -12.63
N CYS A 39 -2.11 7.78 -12.33
CA CYS A 39 -3.07 8.01 -11.25
C CYS A 39 -3.19 6.72 -10.45
N TRP A 40 -3.22 6.84 -9.12
CA TRP A 40 -3.32 5.64 -8.30
C TRP A 40 -4.09 5.89 -7.01
N ALA A 41 -4.80 4.85 -6.59
CA ALA A 41 -5.35 4.75 -5.25
C ALA A 41 -4.35 3.99 -4.37
N VAL A 42 -4.12 4.46 -3.15
CA VAL A 42 -3.17 3.85 -2.21
C VAL A 42 -3.72 3.85 -0.78
N SER A 43 -3.42 2.79 -0.04
CA SER A 43 -3.69 2.68 1.39
C SER A 43 -2.48 2.13 2.14
N ALA A 44 -2.40 2.45 3.43
CA ALA A 44 -1.48 1.86 4.39
C ALA A 44 -2.24 0.85 5.27
N PRO A 45 -1.57 -0.18 5.83
CA PRO A 45 -2.25 -1.19 6.63
C PRO A 45 -2.82 -0.58 7.92
N THR A 46 -3.97 -1.09 8.35
CA THR A 46 -4.56 -0.81 9.66
C THR A 46 -3.92 -1.66 10.77
N GLU A 47 -3.33 -2.80 10.41
CA GLU A 47 -2.64 -3.69 11.34
C GLU A 47 -1.46 -4.39 10.66
N THR A 48 -0.37 -4.56 11.39
CA THR A 48 0.80 -5.32 10.94
C THR A 48 1.26 -6.26 12.04
N VAL A 49 1.39 -7.55 11.71
CA VAL A 49 1.98 -8.57 12.59
C VAL A 49 3.21 -9.15 11.91
N ASN A 50 4.34 -9.15 12.61
CA ASN A 50 5.59 -9.72 12.11
C ASN A 50 5.99 -10.88 13.00
N THR A 51 6.30 -12.03 12.41
CA THR A 51 6.70 -13.24 13.12
C THR A 51 8.03 -13.80 12.62
N ARG A 52 8.80 -14.34 13.55
CA ARG A 52 10.04 -15.08 13.28
C ARG A 52 10.14 -16.23 14.27
N ASP A 53 10.39 -17.44 13.76
CA ASP A 53 10.48 -18.66 14.56
C ASP A 53 9.26 -18.87 15.48
N GLY A 54 8.06 -18.55 14.96
CA GLY A 54 6.79 -18.66 15.68
C GLY A 54 6.53 -17.58 16.74
N ARG A 55 7.40 -16.58 16.87
CA ARG A 55 7.26 -15.49 17.86
C ARG A 55 7.02 -14.15 17.17
N VAL A 56 6.17 -13.32 17.78
CA VAL A 56 5.98 -11.93 17.34
C VAL A 56 7.25 -11.13 17.60
N VAL A 57 7.70 -10.37 16.59
CA VAL A 57 8.92 -9.56 16.65
C VAL A 57 8.64 -8.13 16.24
N ALA A 58 9.33 -7.18 16.88
CA ALA A 58 9.37 -5.81 16.43
C ALA A 58 10.41 -5.67 15.31
N VAL A 59 10.00 -5.08 14.19
CA VAL A 59 10.88 -4.77 13.06
C VAL A 59 10.62 -3.35 12.58
N ARG A 60 11.63 -2.74 11.96
CA ARG A 60 11.47 -1.49 11.20
C ARG A 60 11.38 -1.84 9.72
N ARG A 61 10.37 -1.30 9.05
CA ARG A 61 10.08 -1.48 7.62
C ARG A 61 9.98 -0.11 6.95
N GLY A 62 10.20 -0.07 5.65
CA GLY A 62 9.82 1.08 4.82
C GLY A 62 8.31 1.20 4.70
N SER A 63 7.86 1.96 3.70
CA SER A 63 6.43 2.12 3.41
C SER A 63 5.79 0.78 3.07
N ILE A 64 4.64 0.52 3.69
CA ILE A 64 3.81 -0.66 3.41
C ILE A 64 2.57 -0.15 2.71
N LEU A 65 2.48 -0.39 1.39
CA LEU A 65 1.45 0.22 0.57
C LEU A 65 0.74 -0.84 -0.26
N LEU A 66 -0.59 -0.80 -0.26
CA LEU A 66 -1.43 -1.50 -1.22
C LEU A 66 -1.98 -0.47 -2.19
N MET A 67 -1.79 -0.72 -3.49
CA MET A 67 -1.96 0.28 -4.54
C MET A 67 -2.77 -0.28 -5.71
N THR A 68 -3.45 0.58 -6.43
CA THR A 68 -3.99 0.25 -7.75
C THR A 68 -3.74 1.39 -8.73
N PHE A 69 -3.03 1.08 -9.82
CA PHE A 69 -2.50 2.05 -10.79
C PHE A 69 -3.31 2.13 -12.09
N PHE A 70 -3.33 3.34 -12.65
CA PHE A 70 -3.79 3.66 -14.00
C PHE A 70 -2.68 4.43 -14.73
N ARG A 71 -2.23 3.89 -15.86
CA ARG A 71 -1.18 4.47 -16.73
C ARG A 71 -1.66 4.43 -18.18
N PRO A 72 -2.37 5.48 -18.65
CA PRO A 72 -2.95 5.49 -19.99
C PRO A 72 -1.89 5.32 -21.09
N ASP A 73 -0.74 6.00 -20.97
CA ASP A 73 0.36 5.91 -21.95
C ASP A 73 0.93 4.48 -22.09
N ALA A 74 0.79 3.65 -21.05
CA ALA A 74 1.23 2.26 -21.01
C ALA A 74 0.08 1.25 -21.19
N GLY A 75 -1.16 1.69 -21.43
CA GLY A 75 -2.33 0.82 -21.55
C GLY A 75 -2.64 0.01 -20.28
N VAL A 76 -2.31 0.56 -19.10
CA VAL A 76 -2.60 -0.04 -17.79
C VAL A 76 -3.87 0.60 -17.23
N ALA A 77 -4.90 -0.20 -17.05
CA ALA A 77 -6.21 0.23 -16.56
C ALA A 77 -6.61 -0.58 -15.32
N GLY A 78 -5.96 -0.31 -14.19
CA GLY A 78 -6.15 -1.03 -12.93
C GLY A 78 -5.17 -2.19 -12.78
N GLN A 79 -3.95 -1.87 -12.35
CA GLN A 79 -2.95 -2.85 -11.90
C GLN A 79 -2.80 -2.79 -10.39
N VAL A 80 -2.99 -3.90 -9.71
CA VAL A 80 -2.77 -4.02 -8.26
C VAL A 80 -1.28 -4.20 -7.99
N ALA A 81 -0.79 -3.53 -6.95
CA ALA A 81 0.57 -3.73 -6.47
C ALA A 81 0.65 -3.58 -4.96
N PHE A 82 1.62 -4.27 -4.37
CA PHE A 82 1.93 -4.21 -2.96
C PHE A 82 3.42 -3.97 -2.73
N THR A 83 3.73 -3.18 -1.71
CA THR A 83 5.08 -3.08 -1.15
C THR A 83 5.08 -3.47 0.32
N GLY A 84 6.01 -4.33 0.70
CA GLY A 84 6.20 -4.75 2.08
C GLY A 84 7.09 -3.82 2.90
N GLY A 85 7.74 -2.83 2.29
CA GLY A 85 8.76 -2.01 2.94
C GLY A 85 10.03 -2.80 3.29
N TYR A 86 10.30 -3.87 2.54
CA TYR A 86 11.50 -4.69 2.60
C TYR A 86 11.63 -5.53 1.32
N PRO A 87 12.83 -6.05 0.97
CA PRO A 87 12.97 -7.00 -0.12
C PRO A 87 12.39 -8.37 0.24
N PHE A 88 11.50 -8.90 -0.60
CA PHE A 88 10.91 -10.22 -0.45
C PHE A 88 11.97 -11.33 -0.58
N ALA A 89 11.68 -12.51 -0.02
CA ALA A 89 12.54 -13.66 -0.17
C ALA A 89 12.58 -14.14 -1.62
N GLY A 90 13.76 -14.51 -2.12
CA GLY A 90 13.88 -15.06 -3.47
C GLY A 90 12.97 -16.26 -3.67
N GLY A 91 12.18 -16.24 -4.75
CA GLY A 91 11.24 -17.31 -5.11
C GLY A 91 10.01 -17.44 -4.20
N SER A 92 9.74 -16.48 -3.31
CA SER A 92 8.45 -16.44 -2.58
C SER A 92 7.35 -15.76 -3.40
N THR A 93 6.11 -15.95 -2.98
CA THR A 93 4.95 -15.14 -3.38
C THR A 93 4.50 -14.27 -2.20
N VAL A 94 3.67 -13.26 -2.49
CA VAL A 94 2.80 -12.64 -1.50
C VAL A 94 1.40 -13.16 -1.72
N GLU A 95 0.75 -13.64 -0.66
CA GLU A 95 -0.67 -13.99 -0.71
C GLU A 95 -1.49 -12.76 -0.32
N ILE A 96 -2.49 -12.40 -1.13
CA ILE A 96 -3.54 -11.45 -0.74
C ILE A 96 -4.83 -12.23 -0.49
N ASP A 97 -5.36 -12.12 0.73
CA ASP A 97 -6.65 -12.65 1.12
C ASP A 97 -7.67 -11.53 1.28
N VAL A 98 -8.73 -11.54 0.48
CA VAL A 98 -9.85 -10.59 0.56
C VAL A 98 -11.05 -11.32 1.13
N ASP A 99 -11.33 -11.10 2.41
CA ASP A 99 -12.41 -11.74 3.17
C ASP A 99 -12.53 -13.27 2.91
N GLY A 100 -11.40 -13.98 2.87
CA GLY A 100 -11.33 -15.44 2.63
C GLY A 100 -11.20 -15.88 1.17
N THR A 101 -11.14 -14.93 0.22
CA THR A 101 -10.77 -15.22 -1.18
C THR A 101 -9.30 -14.87 -1.40
N SER A 102 -8.47 -15.88 -1.63
CA SER A 102 -7.01 -15.70 -1.69
C SER A 102 -6.47 -15.72 -3.13
N PHE A 103 -5.42 -14.93 -3.37
CA PHE A 103 -4.70 -14.85 -4.64
C PHE A 103 -3.19 -14.74 -4.39
N ASP A 104 -2.38 -15.27 -5.30
CA ASP A 104 -0.93 -15.14 -5.26
C ASP A 104 -0.43 -13.96 -6.11
N LEU A 105 0.55 -13.25 -5.57
CA LEU A 105 1.28 -12.17 -6.22
C LEU A 105 2.75 -12.59 -6.43
N PHE A 106 3.26 -12.31 -7.62
CA PHE A 106 4.68 -12.45 -7.94
C PHE A 106 5.48 -11.38 -7.21
N THR A 107 6.67 -11.73 -6.74
CA THR A 107 7.55 -10.77 -6.06
C THR A 107 8.79 -10.45 -6.87
N GLU A 108 9.16 -9.16 -6.90
CA GLU A 108 10.43 -8.69 -7.41
C GLU A 108 10.95 -7.53 -6.54
N GLY A 109 12.12 -7.72 -5.91
CA GLY A 109 12.64 -6.75 -4.96
C GLY A 109 11.66 -6.52 -3.81
N GLU A 110 11.15 -5.30 -3.68
CA GLU A 110 10.17 -4.91 -2.65
C GLU A 110 8.72 -4.85 -3.17
N TRP A 111 8.51 -5.16 -4.44
CA TRP A 111 7.22 -5.06 -5.12
C TRP A 111 6.60 -6.44 -5.33
N ALA A 112 5.28 -6.49 -5.21
CA ALA A 112 4.49 -7.67 -5.55
C ALA A 112 3.26 -7.30 -6.37
N TRP A 113 2.93 -8.10 -7.39
CA TRP A 113 1.80 -7.85 -8.29
C TRP A 113 1.21 -9.14 -8.87
N PRO A 114 -0.04 -9.14 -9.36
CA PRO A 114 -0.67 -10.32 -9.96
C PRO A 114 0.02 -10.78 -11.25
N ALA A 115 -0.14 -12.05 -11.61
CA ALA A 115 0.46 -12.65 -12.81
C ALA A 115 0.04 -11.96 -14.12
N SER A 116 -1.19 -11.44 -14.14
CA SER A 116 -1.88 -11.07 -15.36
C SER A 116 -2.95 -10.01 -15.11
N LYS A 117 -3.31 -9.28 -16.18
CA LYS A 117 -4.43 -8.33 -16.18
C LYS A 117 -5.76 -8.98 -15.78
N ALA A 118 -5.94 -10.27 -16.05
CA ALA A 118 -7.14 -11.00 -15.67
C ALA A 118 -7.18 -11.24 -14.15
N ASP A 119 -6.03 -11.48 -13.52
CA ASP A 119 -5.94 -11.65 -12.07
C ASP A 119 -6.05 -10.30 -11.34
N ASP A 120 -5.48 -9.23 -11.91
CA ASP A 120 -5.78 -7.86 -11.46
C ASP A 120 -7.29 -7.61 -11.39
N ALA A 121 -8.02 -7.91 -12.47
CA ALA A 121 -9.47 -7.69 -12.52
C ALA A 121 -10.24 -8.51 -11.47
N LYS A 122 -9.82 -9.76 -11.20
CA LYS A 122 -10.43 -10.59 -10.14
C LYS A 122 -10.17 -10.03 -8.75
N ILE A 123 -8.93 -9.62 -8.47
CA ILE A 123 -8.55 -9.05 -7.18
C ILE A 123 -9.27 -7.72 -6.97
N ILE A 124 -9.31 -6.84 -7.97
CA ILE A 124 -10.03 -5.57 -7.91
C ILE A 124 -11.53 -5.80 -7.65
N ALA A 125 -12.13 -6.79 -8.31
CA ALA A 125 -13.54 -7.13 -8.09
C ALA A 125 -13.77 -7.60 -6.64
N ALA A 126 -12.90 -8.47 -6.12
CA ALA A 126 -12.95 -8.91 -4.73
C ALA A 126 -12.78 -7.72 -3.76
N MET A 127 -11.79 -6.86 -3.99
CA MET A 127 -11.52 -5.69 -3.15
C MET A 127 -12.67 -4.66 -3.16
N LYS A 128 -13.37 -4.49 -4.29
CA LYS A 128 -14.56 -3.62 -4.37
C LYS A 128 -15.74 -4.15 -3.56
N ALA A 129 -15.85 -5.47 -3.41
CA ALA A 129 -16.92 -6.14 -2.67
C ALA A 129 -16.57 -6.44 -1.21
N GLY A 130 -15.28 -6.48 -0.88
CA GLY A 130 -14.76 -6.85 0.43
C GLY A 130 -14.65 -5.68 1.42
N SER A 131 -14.36 -6.04 2.66
CA SER A 131 -14.18 -5.14 3.80
C SER A 131 -12.72 -5.05 4.21
N ASN A 132 -11.97 -6.15 4.15
CA ASN A 132 -10.54 -6.18 4.46
C ASN A 132 -9.75 -6.98 3.42
N ALA A 133 -8.50 -6.58 3.21
CA ALA A 133 -7.51 -7.36 2.50
C ALA A 133 -6.33 -7.64 3.43
N THR A 134 -5.89 -8.89 3.52
CA THR A 134 -4.72 -9.26 4.33
C THR A 134 -3.62 -9.79 3.43
N LEU A 135 -2.44 -9.19 3.53
CA LEU A 135 -1.29 -9.56 2.73
C LEU A 135 -0.27 -10.30 3.59
N THR A 136 0.01 -11.55 3.22
CA THR A 136 0.98 -12.42 3.89
C THR A 136 2.22 -12.57 3.02
N ALA A 137 3.38 -12.23 3.58
CA ALA A 137 4.63 -12.18 2.83
C ALA A 137 5.82 -12.68 3.65
N ARG A 138 6.94 -12.99 2.97
CA ARG A 138 8.20 -13.36 3.61
C ARG A 138 9.33 -12.44 3.16
N SER A 139 9.96 -11.77 4.11
CA SER A 139 11.19 -11.00 3.87
C SER A 139 12.37 -11.90 3.48
N SER A 140 13.31 -11.34 2.72
CA SER A 140 14.63 -11.94 2.44
C SER A 140 15.41 -12.33 3.69
N ARG A 141 15.10 -11.72 4.85
CA ARG A 141 15.69 -12.02 6.16
C ARG A 141 14.91 -13.07 6.96
N GLY A 142 13.90 -13.71 6.37
CA GLY A 142 13.16 -14.82 6.98
C GLY A 142 12.02 -14.43 7.94
N THR A 143 11.75 -13.15 8.16
CA THR A 143 10.53 -12.71 8.89
C THR A 143 9.31 -12.88 8.00
N GLN A 144 8.26 -13.49 8.54
CA GLN A 144 6.93 -13.52 7.94
C GLN A 144 6.13 -12.29 8.39
N THR A 145 5.44 -11.64 7.48
CA THR A 145 4.59 -10.48 7.80
C THR A 145 3.16 -10.74 7.36
N LYS A 146 2.23 -10.18 8.13
CA LYS A 146 0.80 -10.17 7.85
C LYS A 146 0.31 -8.74 8.02
N ASP A 147 -0.10 -8.12 6.92
CA ASP A 147 -0.51 -6.72 6.85
C ASP A 147 -1.99 -6.64 6.45
N THR A 148 -2.84 -6.15 7.35
CA THR A 148 -4.28 -6.00 7.14
C THR A 148 -4.58 -4.59 6.66
N PHE A 149 -5.36 -4.47 5.59
CA PHE A 149 -5.80 -3.21 5.00
C PHE A 149 -7.33 -3.13 5.06
N SER A 150 -7.84 -1.97 5.47
CA SER A 150 -9.27 -1.68 5.32
C SER A 150 -9.59 -1.36 3.86
N LEU A 151 -10.63 -1.98 3.33
CA LEU A 151 -11.16 -1.70 1.99
C LEU A 151 -12.25 -0.64 2.01
N SER A 152 -12.55 -0.04 3.17
CA SER A 152 -13.42 1.13 3.27
C SER A 152 -12.92 2.22 2.34
N GLY A 153 -13.78 2.69 1.43
CA GLY A 153 -13.46 3.75 0.47
C GLY A 153 -12.65 3.32 -0.76
N TYR A 154 -12.26 2.04 -0.89
CA TYR A 154 -11.50 1.55 -2.04
C TYR A 154 -12.22 1.82 -3.36
N THR A 155 -13.51 1.47 -3.46
CA THR A 155 -14.31 1.66 -4.68
C THR A 155 -14.38 3.13 -5.11
N ALA A 156 -14.52 4.06 -4.15
CA ALA A 156 -14.55 5.49 -4.42
C ALA A 156 -13.17 6.02 -4.88
N ALA A 157 -12.10 5.62 -4.18
CA ALA A 157 -10.73 6.00 -4.54
C ALA A 157 -10.34 5.48 -5.93
N MET A 158 -10.69 4.24 -6.23
CA MET A 158 -10.48 3.62 -7.55
C MET A 158 -11.20 4.37 -8.67
N GLY A 159 -12.48 4.70 -8.47
CA GLY A 159 -13.25 5.44 -9.45
C GLY A 159 -12.68 6.84 -9.73
N GLU A 160 -12.20 7.52 -8.68
CA GLU A 160 -11.56 8.84 -8.82
C GLU A 160 -10.20 8.74 -9.53
N ALA A 161 -9.36 7.76 -9.18
CA ALA A 161 -8.07 7.53 -9.85
C ALA A 161 -8.27 7.21 -11.35
N GLU A 162 -9.21 6.32 -11.66
CA GLU A 162 -9.56 5.98 -13.04
C GLU A 162 -9.99 7.22 -13.82
N LYS A 163 -10.93 8.01 -13.28
CA LYS A 163 -11.45 9.23 -13.92
C LYS A 163 -10.36 10.24 -14.26
N ARG A 164 -9.33 10.37 -13.42
CA ARG A 164 -8.20 11.29 -13.63
C ARG A 164 -7.24 10.84 -14.72
N CYS A 165 -7.23 9.55 -15.03
CA CYS A 165 -6.35 8.92 -16.01
C CYS A 165 -7.11 8.37 -17.24
N LYS A 166 -8.25 8.99 -17.55
CA LYS A 166 -8.95 8.87 -18.83
C LYS A 166 -8.44 9.87 -19.86
#